data_AF-A0A183N9C4-F1
#
_entry.id   AF-A0A183N9C4-F1
#
_cell.length_a   1.000
_cell.length_b   1.000
_cell.length_c   1.000
_cell.angle_alpha   90.00
_cell.angle_beta   90.00
_cell.angle_gamma   90.00
#
_symmetry.space_group_name_H-M   'P 1'
#
loop_
_entity.id
_entity.type
_entity.pdbx_description
1 polymer ?
#
loop_
_entity_poly.entity_id
_entity_poly.type
_entity_poly.pdbx_seq_one_letter_code
_entity_poly.pdbx_strand_id
1 'polypeptide(L)'
;MNRCDLAGKAVRRMQTADEDSLAAQLAAALYYVKKGGDQLQEAIHIYEELKEKHGPSTLLLNGQATALMGMNNWVEAEPVLQEAIDLDSNNPDTIVNMIVVYHHLGKPTEEDEFTRCAKHYAPSVPG
;
A
#
# COMPACT_ATOMS: atom_id res chain seq x y z
N MET A 1 -15.11 -14.09 3.76
CA MET A 1 -15.13 -14.27 5.23
C MET A 1 -13.77 -13.83 5.77
N ASN A 2 -13.67 -12.61 6.30
CA ASN A 2 -12.41 -11.95 6.65
C ASN A 2 -11.80 -12.57 7.92
N ARG A 3 -10.76 -13.40 7.75
CA ARG A 3 -10.04 -14.07 8.85
C ARG A 3 -9.05 -13.13 9.56
N CYS A 4 -9.45 -11.88 9.82
CA CYS A 4 -8.62 -10.92 10.55
C CYS A 4 -8.20 -11.48 11.93
N ASP A 5 -9.07 -12.26 12.58
CA ASP A 5 -8.78 -12.89 13.87
C ASP A 5 -7.60 -13.89 13.82
N LEU A 6 -7.43 -14.58 12.68
CA LEU A 6 -6.27 -15.46 12.50
C LEU A 6 -5.02 -14.70 12.11
N ALA A 7 -5.15 -13.68 11.26
CA ALA A 7 -4.02 -12.84 10.87
C ALA A 7 -3.42 -12.17 12.11
N GLY A 8 -4.25 -11.66 13.02
CA GLY A 8 -3.78 -11.10 14.30
C GLY A 8 -3.06 -12.11 15.18
N LYS A 9 -3.51 -13.38 15.23
CA LYS A 9 -2.81 -14.44 15.97
C LYS A 9 -1.46 -14.79 15.33
N ALA A 10 -1.37 -14.80 14.00
CA ALA A 10 -0.13 -15.06 13.29
C ALA A 10 0.89 -13.93 13.49
N VAL A 11 0.46 -12.67 13.34
CA VAL A 11 1.30 -11.49 13.60
C VAL A 11 1.84 -11.50 15.03
N ARG A 12 0.98 -11.76 16.02
CA ARG A 12 1.43 -11.86 17.43
C ARG A 12 2.46 -12.95 17.64
N ARG A 13 2.31 -14.11 16.99
CA ARG A 13 3.30 -15.19 17.07
C ARG A 13 4.64 -14.80 16.45
N MET A 14 4.61 -14.08 15.32
CA MET A 14 5.82 -13.58 14.66
C MET A 14 6.53 -12.56 15.54
N GLN A 15 5.78 -11.59 16.09
CA GLN A 15 6.33 -10.58 17.02
C GLN A 15 6.92 -11.22 18.28
N THR A 16 6.29 -12.25 18.86
CA THR A 16 6.85 -12.96 20.02
C THR A 16 8.12 -13.75 19.72
N ALA A 17 8.36 -14.09 18.45
CA ALA A 17 9.53 -14.85 18.04
C ALA A 17 10.71 -13.93 17.68
N ASP A 18 10.43 -12.85 16.94
CA ASP A 18 11.39 -11.83 16.55
C ASP A 18 10.62 -10.57 16.07
N GLU A 19 10.44 -9.61 16.96
CA GLU A 19 9.67 -8.37 16.67
C GLU A 19 10.40 -7.41 15.72
N ASP A 20 11.73 -7.49 15.65
CA ASP A 20 12.57 -6.66 14.81
C ASP A 20 12.79 -7.26 13.41
N SER A 21 12.31 -8.48 13.17
CA SER A 21 12.37 -9.10 11.85
C SER A 21 11.56 -8.29 10.83
N LEU A 22 12.18 -7.95 9.69
CA LEU A 22 11.52 -7.32 8.54
C LEU A 22 10.20 -8.03 8.16
N ALA A 23 10.19 -9.36 8.21
CA ALA A 23 9.01 -10.16 7.89
C ALA A 23 7.88 -9.98 8.92
N ALA A 24 8.21 -9.86 10.21
CA ALA A 24 7.23 -9.62 11.27
C ALA A 24 6.65 -8.21 11.19
N GLN A 25 7.51 -7.21 10.95
CA GLN A 25 7.10 -5.81 10.80
C GLN A 25 6.19 -5.61 9.57
N LEU A 26 6.56 -6.17 8.41
CA LEU A 26 5.70 -6.14 7.22
C LEU A 26 4.35 -6.83 7.44
N ALA A 27 4.35 -8.01 8.07
CA ALA A 27 3.12 -8.73 8.38
C ALA A 27 2.20 -7.94 9.33
N ALA A 28 2.78 -7.26 10.31
CA ALA A 28 2.05 -6.38 11.21
C ALA A 28 1.44 -5.17 10.48
N ALA A 29 2.22 -4.49 9.65
CA ALA A 29 1.75 -3.35 8.87
C ALA A 29 0.58 -3.73 7.94
N LEU A 30 0.71 -4.84 7.19
CA LEU A 30 -0.37 -5.35 6.34
C LEU A 30 -1.63 -5.71 7.13
N TYR A 31 -1.47 -6.31 8.30
CA TYR A 31 -2.58 -6.62 9.18
C TYR A 31 -3.30 -5.36 9.68
N TYR A 32 -2.54 -4.33 10.05
CA TYR A 32 -3.08 -3.05 10.50
C TYR A 32 -3.81 -2.30 9.39
N VAL A 33 -3.26 -2.26 8.17
CA VAL A 33 -3.97 -1.75 6.99
C VAL A 33 -5.29 -2.48 6.77
N LYS A 34 -5.28 -3.81 6.87
CA LYS A 34 -6.49 -4.62 6.69
C LYS A 34 -7.53 -4.42 7.80
N LYS A 35 -7.08 -4.16 9.02
CA LYS A 35 -7.94 -3.92 10.17
C LYS A 35 -8.61 -2.55 10.11
N GLY A 36 -7.91 -1.54 9.58
CA GLY A 36 -8.43 -0.18 9.44
C GLY A 36 -8.55 0.56 10.79
N GLY A 37 -9.21 1.72 10.78
CA GLY A 37 -9.43 2.53 11.99
C GLY A 37 -8.12 3.05 12.59
N ASP A 38 -8.05 3.12 13.92
CA ASP A 38 -6.90 3.67 14.66
C ASP A 38 -5.57 2.94 14.36
N GLN A 39 -5.63 1.70 13.85
CA GLN A 39 -4.42 0.94 13.51
C GLN A 39 -3.74 1.41 12.22
N LEU A 40 -4.41 2.20 11.39
CA LEU A 40 -3.80 2.73 10.17
C LEU A 40 -2.58 3.61 10.49
N GLN A 41 -2.58 4.34 11.61
CA GLN A 41 -1.47 5.21 11.98
C GLN A 41 -0.23 4.38 12.33
N GLU A 42 -0.44 3.28 13.06
CA GLU A 42 0.61 2.33 13.39
C GLU A 42 1.18 1.68 12.12
N ALA A 43 0.33 1.37 11.13
CA ALA A 43 0.79 0.85 9.85
C ALA A 43 1.71 1.83 9.12
N ILE A 44 1.35 3.12 9.10
CA ILE A 44 2.16 4.18 8.48
C ILE A 44 3.54 4.25 9.15
N HIS A 45 3.58 4.31 10.49
CA HIS A 45 4.85 4.38 11.23
C HIS A 45 5.75 3.17 10.92
N ILE A 46 5.20 1.96 10.86
CA ILE A 46 5.99 0.77 10.50
C ILE A 46 6.55 0.89 9.08
N TYR A 47 5.76 1.33 8.09
CA TYR A 47 6.26 1.51 6.73
C TYR A 47 7.34 2.60 6.65
N GLU A 48 7.22 3.68 7.41
CA GLU A 48 8.23 4.74 7.49
C GLU A 48 9.54 4.23 8.09
N GLU A 49 9.49 3.53 9.23
CA GLU A 49 10.68 2.92 9.84
C GLU A 49 11.37 1.93 8.90
N LEU A 50 10.59 1.08 8.21
CA LEU A 50 11.12 0.12 7.25
C LEU A 50 11.77 0.83 6.05
N LYS A 51 11.17 1.92 5.58
CA LYS A 51 11.72 2.76 4.51
C LYS A 51 13.03 3.44 4.94
N GLU A 52 13.11 3.95 6.17
CA GLU A 52 14.34 4.54 6.71
C GLU A 52 15.46 3.52 6.87
N LYS A 53 15.15 2.30 7.34
CA LYS A 53 16.14 1.24 7.58
C LYS A 53 16.65 0.57 6.30
N HIS A 54 15.77 0.34 5.33
CA HIS A 54 16.06 -0.49 4.15
C HIS A 54 16.03 0.27 2.83
N GLY A 55 15.67 1.54 2.86
CA GLY A 55 15.43 2.35 1.67
C GLY A 55 14.00 2.20 1.12
N PRO A 56 13.59 3.11 0.23
CA PRO A 56 12.28 3.04 -0.39
C PRO A 56 12.18 1.87 -1.37
N SER A 57 11.00 1.25 -1.40
CA SER A 57 10.62 0.28 -2.40
C SER A 57 9.15 0.47 -2.76
N THR A 58 8.77 0.05 -3.95
CA THR A 58 7.37 0.11 -4.41
C THR A 58 6.42 -0.58 -3.43
N LEU A 59 6.84 -1.69 -2.81
CA LEU A 59 6.04 -2.40 -1.81
C LEU A 59 5.77 -1.53 -0.57
N LEU A 60 6.80 -0.90 -0.01
CA LEU A 60 6.69 -0.08 1.20
C LEU A 60 5.87 1.18 0.93
N LEU A 61 6.13 1.86 -0.19
CA LEU A 61 5.44 3.08 -0.57
C LEU A 61 3.96 2.82 -0.89
N ASN A 62 3.63 1.74 -1.60
CA ASN A 62 2.23 1.36 -1.82
C ASN A 62 1.52 0.99 -0.51
N GLY A 63 2.21 0.30 0.41
CA GLY A 63 1.69 -0.01 1.73
C GLY A 63 1.36 1.24 2.54
N GLN A 64 2.30 2.20 2.57
CA GLN A 64 2.13 3.50 3.23
C GLN A 64 0.97 4.30 2.61
N ALA A 65 0.94 4.41 1.28
CA ALA A 65 -0.13 5.11 0.56
C ALA A 65 -1.50 4.47 0.81
N THR A 66 -1.61 3.14 0.80
CA THR A 66 -2.86 2.43 1.09
C THR A 66 -3.35 2.74 2.52
N ALA A 67 -2.45 2.86 3.49
CA ALA A 67 -2.80 3.23 4.85
C ALA A 67 -3.32 4.68 4.93
N LEU A 68 -2.65 5.62 4.25
CA LEU A 68 -3.09 7.04 4.14
C LEU A 68 -4.44 7.16 3.45
N MET A 69 -4.65 6.43 2.35
CA MET A 69 -5.93 6.34 1.65
C MET A 69 -7.03 5.78 2.57
N GLY A 70 -6.72 4.78 3.39
CA GLY A 70 -7.65 4.24 4.40
C GLY A 70 -8.08 5.26 5.46
N MET A 71 -7.26 6.30 5.71
CA MET A 71 -7.60 7.43 6.57
C MET A 71 -8.32 8.57 5.84
N ASN A 72 -8.57 8.43 4.53
CA ASN A 72 -8.99 9.51 3.63
C ASN A 72 -7.98 10.66 3.52
N ASN A 73 -6.70 10.40 3.80
CA ASN A 73 -5.63 11.39 3.63
C ASN A 73 -5.03 11.32 2.22
N TRP A 74 -5.86 11.67 1.24
CA TRP A 74 -5.51 11.59 -0.18
C TRP A 74 -4.37 12.53 -0.58
N VAL A 75 -4.26 13.68 0.09
CA VAL A 75 -3.25 14.71 -0.19
C VAL A 75 -1.85 14.22 0.17
N GLU A 76 -1.71 13.49 1.28
CA GLU A 76 -0.43 12.89 1.67
C GLU A 76 -0.13 11.59 0.92
N ALA A 77 -1.17 10.87 0.47
CA ALA A 77 -0.96 9.64 -0.31
C ALA A 77 -0.35 9.91 -1.71
N GLU A 78 -0.71 11.03 -2.35
CA GLU A 78 -0.23 11.39 -3.68
C GLU A 78 1.31 11.45 -3.81
N PRO A 79 2.05 12.24 -3.01
CA PRO A 79 3.50 12.32 -3.13
C PRO A 79 4.20 10.99 -2.83
N VAL A 80 3.63 10.15 -1.95
CA VAL A 80 4.16 8.80 -1.66
C VAL A 80 4.03 7.89 -2.87
N LEU A 81 2.90 7.96 -3.58
CA LEU A 81 2.70 7.19 -4.82
C LEU A 81 3.54 7.75 -5.97
N GLN A 82 3.79 9.07 -6.01
CA GLN A 82 4.69 9.65 -7.00
C GLN A 82 6.11 9.13 -6.83
N GLU A 83 6.61 9.05 -5.58
CA GLU A 83 7.91 8.40 -5.28
C GLU A 83 7.93 6.94 -5.77
N ALA A 84 6.82 6.21 -5.65
CA ALA A 84 6.71 4.84 -6.14
C ALA A 84 6.70 4.75 -7.67
N ILE A 85 6.09 5.70 -8.39
CA ILE A 85 6.14 5.80 -9.85
C ILE A 85 7.55 6.09 -10.33
N ASP A 86 8.28 6.96 -9.63
CA ASP A 86 9.66 7.31 -9.97
C ASP A 86 10.61 6.10 -9.83
N LEU A 87 10.30 5.17 -8.92
CA LEU A 87 11.02 3.91 -8.76
C LEU A 87 10.66 2.85 -9.81
N ASP A 88 9.36 2.66 -10.06
CA ASP A 88 8.86 1.71 -11.05
C ASP A 88 7.51 2.18 -11.59
N SER A 89 7.56 2.89 -12.70
CA SER A 89 6.37 3.40 -13.39
C SER A 89 5.47 2.29 -13.93
N ASN A 90 5.96 1.06 -14.08
CA ASN A 90 5.15 -0.07 -14.56
C ASN A 90 4.55 -0.89 -13.42
N ASN A 91 4.74 -0.49 -12.17
CA ASN A 91 4.20 -1.20 -11.03
C ASN A 91 2.65 -1.09 -11.03
N PRO A 92 1.93 -2.21 -11.17
CA PRO A 92 0.48 -2.16 -11.34
C PRO A 92 -0.24 -1.71 -10.06
N ASP A 93 0.30 -2.02 -8.87
CA ASP A 93 -0.31 -1.60 -7.61
C ASP A 93 -0.20 -0.08 -7.41
N THR A 94 0.95 0.51 -7.76
CA THR A 94 1.15 1.96 -7.75
C THR A 94 0.16 2.68 -8.65
N ILE A 95 -0.05 2.17 -9.87
CA ILE A 95 -0.94 2.79 -10.85
C ILE A 95 -2.40 2.75 -10.34
N VAL A 96 -2.86 1.60 -9.84
CA VAL A 96 -4.21 1.48 -9.26
C VAL A 96 -4.40 2.47 -8.12
N ASN A 97 -3.45 2.51 -7.18
CA ASN A 97 -3.54 3.40 -6.04
C ASN A 97 -3.56 4.88 -6.47
N MET A 98 -2.76 5.25 -7.47
CA MET A 98 -2.71 6.62 -7.99
C MET A 98 -4.03 7.04 -8.64
N ILE A 99 -4.65 6.15 -9.43
CA ILE A 99 -5.97 6.39 -10.03
C ILE A 99 -7.02 6.68 -8.94
N VAL A 100 -7.02 5.89 -7.87
CA VAL A 100 -7.96 6.08 -6.74
C VAL A 100 -7.71 7.43 -6.06
N VAL A 101 -6.45 7.78 -5.80
CA VAL A 101 -6.08 9.07 -5.19
C VAL A 101 -6.54 10.24 -6.08
N TYR A 102 -6.25 10.21 -7.38
CA TYR A 102 -6.64 11.28 -8.31
C TYR A 102 -8.16 11.42 -8.43
N HIS A 103 -8.89 10.30 -8.43
CA HIS A 103 -10.35 10.32 -8.40
C HIS A 103 -10.87 11.07 -7.16
N HIS A 104 -10.33 10.78 -5.98
CA HIS A 104 -10.73 11.45 -4.73
C HIS A 104 -10.29 12.92 -4.66
N LEU A 105 -9.20 13.29 -5.31
CA LEU A 105 -8.72 14.68 -5.40
C LEU A 105 -9.42 15.49 -6.50
N GLY A 106 -10.29 14.88 -7.31
CA GLY A 106 -10.93 15.52 -8.45
C GLY A 106 -9.95 15.91 -9.57
N LYS A 107 -8.78 15.26 -9.62
CA LYS A 107 -7.78 15.45 -10.66
C LYS A 107 -8.13 14.59 -11.89
N PRO A 108 -7.83 15.07 -13.10
CA PRO A 108 -8.01 14.26 -14.29
C PRO A 108 -7.11 13.03 -14.19
N THR A 109 -7.71 11.84 -14.22
CA THR A 109 -6.96 10.59 -14.46
C THR A 109 -6.75 10.48 -15.95
N GLU A 110 -5.50 10.42 -16.40
CA GLU A 110 -5.22 10.13 -17.80
C GLU A 110 -5.81 8.74 -18.13
N GLU A 111 -6.68 8.65 -19.14
CA GLU A 111 -7.29 7.38 -19.58
C GLU A 111 -6.22 6.31 -19.89
N ASP A 112 -5.02 6.75 -20.26
CA ASP A 112 -3.85 5.91 -20.49
C ASP A 112 -3.40 5.14 -19.25
N GLU A 113 -3.47 5.72 -18.04
CA GLU A 113 -3.09 5.03 -16.80
C GLU A 113 -4.07 3.90 -16.45
N PHE A 114 -5.37 4.14 -16.59
CA PHE A 114 -6.39 3.10 -16.39
C PHE A 114 -6.28 1.99 -17.44
N THR A 115 -6.05 2.36 -18.69
CA THR A 115 -5.86 1.41 -19.80
C THR A 115 -4.57 0.59 -19.63
N ARG A 116 -3.50 1.19 -19.11
CA ARG A 116 -2.24 0.50 -18.76
C ARG A 116 -2.46 -0.55 -17.68
N CYS A 117 -3.20 -0.20 -16.63
CA CYS A 117 -3.55 -1.13 -15.54
C CYS A 117 -4.42 -2.30 -16.03
N ALA A 118 -5.44 -2.01 -16.84
CA ALA A 118 -6.34 -3.01 -17.39
C ALA A 118 -5.61 -4.05 -18.26
N LYS A 119 -4.63 -3.62 -19.07
CA LYS A 119 -3.81 -4.52 -19.89
C LYS A 119 -2.92 -5.45 -19.07
N HIS A 120 -2.43 -5.01 -17.91
CA HIS A 120 -1.54 -5.81 -17.07
C HIS A 120 -2.28 -6.88 -16.25
N TYR A 121 -3.45 -6.53 -15.69
CA TYR A 121 -4.27 -7.46 -14.88
C TYR A 121 -5.22 -8.33 -15.71
N ALA A 122 -5.60 -7.90 -16.91
CA ALA A 122 -6.47 -8.64 -17.82
C ALA A 122 -5.90 -8.63 -19.26
N PRO A 123 -4.78 -9.35 -19.52
CA PRO A 123 -4.17 -9.41 -20.85
C PRO A 123 -5.06 -10.11 -21.92
N SER A 124 -6.23 -10.63 -21.54
CA SER A 124 -7.07 -11.49 -22.38
C SER A 124 -8.42 -10.88 -22.78
N VAL A 125 -8.68 -9.59 -22.61
CA VAL A 125 -9.90 -8.97 -23.16
C VAL A 125 -9.58 -8.44 -24.56
N PRO A 126 -10.11 -9.04 -25.65
CA PRO A 126 -9.96 -8.46 -26.97
C PRO A 126 -10.75 -7.15 -27.02
N GLY A 127 -10.15 -6.12 -27.60
CA GLY A 127 -10.80 -4.84 -27.88
C GLY A 127 -11.89 -4.93 -28.93
#